data_AF-A0A1Q7V386-F1
#
_entry.id   AF-A0A1Q7V386-F1
#
_cell.length_a   1.000
_cell.length_b   1.000
_cell.length_c   1.000
_cell.angle_alpha   90.00
_cell.angle_beta   90.00
_cell.angle_gamma   90.00
#
_symmetry.space_group_name_H-M   'P 1'
#
loop_
_entity.id
_entity.type
_entity.pdbx_description
1 polymer ?
#
loop_
_entity_poly.entity_id
_entity_poly.type
_entity_poly.pdbx_seq_one_letter_code
_entity_poly.pdbx_strand_id
1 'polypeptide(L)'
;MLAALFVFGGPMHRLFAWLLPLLLLSSFVPAQTPPAPQTARQALIEMFFGTAPNHLEKHLSDATRNAFKKMSGTGGMSMLDEFSAFANMAKAGGPKFETFDTGPTLLQAEEVEQNEKTEITIESDNLSGDEDQIEVTLHMTKGGTEQILPFIPHFTFVMKTEADVWRLSEISVQVRVPLEDPDFLKSIEKQNGKQNEEGAQMALQMITAAQNTHHSSNGTYACSLSGLMGRGQGNNKGAAFNGPFTDLPTGKHAGYVYVISGCDGNQYKVVAEPETADSGLRAFCSDESGAMRAASDGKATTCLSGGEVVAVERSEGARATGFAAATAGGATISAPQIDTQSLSNTNPQPSGGAPQGSRPTRVRVSQGVVQGMVVSKTQPIYPPDAKAARVQGSVVIAVIIGRDGNVQSERLVSGDPLLAPAAMDAVKQWKYRPYVMNRTPVEVETQVTVNFTLSGH
;
A
#
# COMPACT_ATOMS: atom_id res chain seq x y z
N MET A 1 64.05 5.47 -49.54
CA MET A 1 63.90 5.43 -51.01
C MET A 1 63.02 6.61 -51.39
N LEU A 2 63.59 7.75 -51.78
CA LEU A 2 63.76 8.20 -53.18
C LEU A 2 62.44 8.12 -53.98
N ALA A 3 62.03 9.06 -54.82
CA ALA A 3 62.30 10.46 -55.14
C ALA A 3 61.44 10.72 -56.40
N ALA A 4 61.09 11.99 -56.64
CA ALA A 4 60.85 12.59 -57.96
C ALA A 4 59.54 12.31 -58.72
N LEU A 5 58.80 13.38 -59.02
CA LEU A 5 58.58 13.98 -60.37
C LEU A 5 57.34 14.91 -60.33
N PHE A 6 57.53 16.23 -60.37
CA PHE A 6 57.38 17.12 -61.56
C PHE A 6 55.93 17.30 -62.06
N VAL A 7 55.33 18.46 -61.78
CA VAL A 7 55.07 19.58 -62.73
C VAL A 7 53.86 19.36 -63.64
N PHE A 8 52.81 20.16 -63.45
CA PHE A 8 52.17 20.96 -64.52
C PHE A 8 51.33 22.08 -63.89
N GLY A 9 51.62 23.32 -64.27
CA GLY A 9 50.92 24.52 -63.81
C GLY A 9 49.61 24.76 -64.55
N GLY A 10 48.65 25.37 -63.85
CA GLY A 10 47.38 25.85 -64.39
C GLY A 10 46.62 26.69 -63.35
N PRO A 11 45.87 27.73 -63.77
CA PRO A 11 45.38 28.80 -62.89
C PRO A 11 44.10 28.37 -62.17
N MET A 12 44.21 27.41 -61.25
CA MET A 12 43.11 26.97 -60.35
C MET A 12 43.41 27.35 -58.89
N HIS A 13 44.21 28.41 -58.68
CA HIS A 13 44.66 28.84 -57.35
C HIS A 13 43.84 29.99 -56.75
N ARG A 14 42.58 30.16 -57.19
CA ARG A 14 41.69 31.22 -56.67
C ARG A 14 40.32 30.76 -56.16
N LEU A 15 40.02 29.46 -56.19
CA LEU A 15 38.77 28.91 -55.64
C LEU A 15 38.95 28.15 -54.32
N PHE A 16 40.17 27.94 -53.83
CA PHE A 16 40.45 27.18 -52.61
C PHE A 16 40.92 28.02 -51.41
N ALA A 17 40.87 29.35 -51.50
CA ALA A 17 41.30 30.26 -50.43
C ALA A 17 40.12 30.88 -49.62
N TRP A 18 38.88 30.48 -49.90
CA TRP A 18 37.67 30.95 -49.19
C TRP A 18 36.92 29.84 -48.41
N LEU A 19 37.48 28.63 -48.32
CA LEU A 19 36.93 27.54 -47.53
C LEU A 19 37.80 27.16 -46.30
N LEU A 20 38.73 28.03 -45.90
CA LEU A 20 39.66 27.77 -44.79
C LEU A 20 39.69 28.82 -43.67
N PRO A 21 38.59 29.58 -43.41
CA PRO A 21 38.37 30.08 -42.05
C PRO A 21 37.01 29.69 -41.44
N LEU A 22 36.21 28.85 -42.10
CA LEU A 22 34.91 28.38 -41.57
C LEU A 22 34.97 26.99 -40.90
N LEU A 23 36.14 26.62 -40.36
CA LEU A 23 36.36 25.33 -39.70
C LEU A 23 37.13 25.46 -38.37
N LEU A 24 37.00 26.63 -37.72
CA LEU A 24 37.42 26.88 -36.34
C LEU A 24 36.43 27.80 -35.60
N LEU A 25 35.11 27.66 -35.86
CA LEU A 25 34.15 28.00 -34.81
C LEU A 25 34.11 26.79 -33.87
N SER A 26 34.84 26.94 -32.79
CA SER A 26 34.71 26.18 -31.54
C SER A 26 33.31 25.58 -31.39
N SER A 27 33.23 24.26 -31.47
CA SER A 27 32.19 23.51 -30.79
C SER A 27 32.34 23.76 -29.30
N PHE A 28 31.84 24.92 -28.85
CA PHE A 28 31.32 25.05 -27.50
C PHE A 28 30.12 24.11 -27.45
N VAL A 29 30.39 22.84 -27.16
CA VAL A 29 29.39 21.97 -26.57
C VAL A 29 29.11 22.62 -25.23
N PRO A 30 27.94 23.23 -24.98
CA PRO A 30 27.61 23.65 -23.64
C PRO A 30 27.76 22.40 -22.77
N ALA A 31 28.62 22.48 -21.75
CA ALA A 31 28.75 21.40 -20.78
C ALA A 31 27.32 21.02 -20.36
N GLN A 32 26.88 19.82 -20.73
CA GLN A 32 25.62 19.30 -20.26
C GLN A 32 25.73 19.36 -18.74
N THR A 33 24.93 20.23 -18.13
CA THR A 33 24.81 20.28 -16.67
C THR A 33 24.53 18.85 -16.24
N PRO A 34 25.34 18.29 -15.32
CA PRO A 34 25.10 16.93 -14.85
C PRO A 34 23.64 16.82 -14.40
N PRO A 35 22.95 15.71 -14.72
CA PRO A 35 21.57 15.53 -14.31
C PRO A 35 21.46 15.79 -12.81
N ALA A 36 20.41 16.49 -12.40
CA ALA A 36 20.19 16.80 -10.99
C ALA A 36 20.25 15.49 -10.18
N PRO A 37 20.89 15.49 -9.00
CA PRO A 37 21.00 14.31 -8.18
C PRO A 37 19.59 13.78 -7.86
N GLN A 38 19.45 12.45 -7.91
CA GLN A 38 18.20 11.76 -7.64
C GLN A 38 17.71 12.09 -6.23
N THR A 39 16.41 12.33 -6.07
CA THR A 39 15.79 12.51 -4.74
C THR A 39 15.49 11.15 -4.08
N ALA A 40 15.31 11.11 -2.76
CA ALA A 40 14.93 9.89 -2.06
C ALA A 40 13.59 9.33 -2.59
N ARG A 41 12.61 10.21 -2.87
CA ARG A 41 11.36 9.84 -3.56
C ARG A 41 11.63 9.18 -4.92
N GLN A 42 12.44 9.78 -5.77
CA GLN A 42 12.74 9.20 -7.09
C GLN A 42 13.46 7.85 -6.96
N ALA A 43 14.31 7.69 -5.95
CA ALA A 43 14.94 6.42 -5.63
C ALA A 43 13.94 5.38 -5.12
N LEU A 44 12.95 5.78 -4.32
CA LEU A 44 11.86 4.91 -3.88
C LEU A 44 10.99 4.45 -5.07
N ILE A 45 10.68 5.37 -6.00
CA ILE A 45 9.96 5.03 -7.24
C ILE A 45 10.78 4.07 -8.10
N GLU A 46 12.07 4.35 -8.30
CA GLU A 46 12.95 3.45 -9.04
C GLU A 46 13.01 2.08 -8.36
N MET A 47 13.18 2.04 -7.04
CA MET A 47 13.30 0.81 -6.24
C MET A 47 12.08 -0.12 -6.39
N PHE A 48 10.86 0.40 -6.38
CA PHE A 48 9.65 -0.44 -6.40
C PHE A 48 9.02 -0.57 -7.78
N PHE A 49 9.24 0.43 -8.66
CA PHE A 49 8.54 0.55 -9.94
C PHE A 49 9.49 0.70 -11.13
N GLY A 50 10.80 0.66 -10.92
CA GLY A 50 11.80 0.72 -11.98
C GLY A 50 11.74 -0.46 -12.95
N THR A 51 12.33 -0.28 -14.12
CA THR A 51 12.41 -1.31 -15.18
C THR A 51 13.79 -1.94 -15.31
N ALA A 52 14.80 -1.37 -14.65
CA ALA A 52 16.14 -1.96 -14.62
C ALA A 52 16.11 -3.31 -13.88
N PRO A 53 16.88 -4.33 -14.29
CA PRO A 53 16.89 -5.65 -13.64
C PRO A 53 17.27 -5.61 -12.15
N ASN A 54 18.08 -4.64 -11.77
CA ASN A 54 18.62 -4.46 -10.41
C ASN A 54 18.00 -3.26 -9.68
N HIS A 55 16.81 -2.80 -10.09
CA HIS A 55 16.18 -1.60 -9.54
C HIS A 55 16.05 -1.64 -8.01
N LEU A 56 15.70 -2.80 -7.44
CA LEU A 56 15.60 -2.98 -6.00
C LEU A 56 16.99 -3.05 -5.38
N GLU A 57 17.85 -3.93 -5.92
CA GLU A 57 19.18 -4.21 -5.38
C GLU A 57 20.06 -2.96 -5.27
N LYS A 58 19.96 -2.05 -6.26
CA LYS A 58 20.71 -0.79 -6.32
C LYS A 58 20.54 0.04 -5.04
N HIS A 59 19.31 0.06 -4.53
CA HIS A 59 18.92 0.87 -3.38
C HIS A 59 18.91 0.08 -2.06
N LEU A 60 19.43 -1.16 -2.03
CA LEU A 60 19.67 -1.88 -0.78
C LEU A 60 21.09 -1.62 -0.24
N SER A 61 21.31 -1.83 1.06
CA SER A 61 22.65 -1.86 1.64
C SER A 61 23.42 -3.11 1.23
N ASP A 62 24.76 -3.07 1.27
CA ASP A 62 25.60 -4.23 0.94
C ASP A 62 25.30 -5.44 1.82
N ALA A 63 25.09 -5.21 3.12
CA ALA A 63 24.71 -6.26 4.06
C ALA A 63 23.39 -6.94 3.64
N THR A 64 22.38 -6.15 3.28
CA THR A 64 21.05 -6.65 2.87
C THR A 64 21.13 -7.41 1.55
N ARG A 65 21.81 -6.87 0.53
CA ARG A 65 22.04 -7.56 -0.74
C ARG A 65 22.69 -8.93 -0.53
N ASN A 66 23.73 -8.98 0.28
CA ASN A 66 24.47 -10.20 0.56
C ASN A 66 23.63 -11.23 1.33
N ALA A 67 22.73 -10.78 2.20
CA ALA A 67 21.81 -11.67 2.92
C ALA A 67 20.72 -12.23 2.00
N PHE A 68 20.07 -11.38 1.20
CA PHE A 68 18.98 -11.78 0.30
C PHE A 68 19.46 -12.74 -0.81
N LYS A 69 20.67 -12.55 -1.33
CA LYS A 69 21.27 -13.49 -2.30
C LYS A 69 21.51 -14.89 -1.73
N LYS A 70 21.66 -15.01 -0.41
CA LYS A 70 21.89 -16.29 0.28
C LYS A 70 20.59 -16.97 0.73
N MET A 71 19.48 -16.24 0.79
CA MET A 71 18.18 -16.79 1.15
C MET A 71 17.51 -17.39 -0.10
N SER A 72 17.25 -18.69 -0.07
CA SER A 72 16.46 -19.38 -1.08
C SER A 72 14.99 -18.99 -0.94
N GLY A 73 14.42 -18.42 -1.98
CA GLY A 73 12.98 -18.28 -2.18
C GLY A 73 12.32 -19.60 -2.55
N THR A 74 11.03 -19.53 -2.85
CA THR A 74 10.21 -20.66 -3.30
C THR A 74 10.70 -21.17 -4.65
N GLY A 75 10.86 -22.48 -4.81
CA GLY A 75 11.28 -23.06 -6.09
C GLY A 75 12.75 -22.85 -6.47
N GLY A 76 13.62 -22.45 -5.53
CA GLY A 76 15.07 -22.39 -5.74
C GLY A 76 15.61 -21.10 -6.37
N MET A 77 14.76 -20.10 -6.59
CA MET A 77 15.18 -18.73 -6.93
C MET A 77 15.62 -17.97 -5.68
N SER A 78 16.41 -16.90 -5.81
CA SER A 78 16.64 -15.99 -4.68
C SER A 78 15.38 -15.15 -4.43
N MET A 79 15.21 -14.65 -3.21
CA MET A 79 14.07 -13.78 -2.86
C MET A 79 14.04 -12.48 -3.71
N LEU A 80 15.20 -12.00 -4.17
CA LEU A 80 15.31 -10.84 -5.06
C LEU A 80 14.80 -11.17 -6.48
N ASP A 81 15.12 -12.38 -6.98
CA ASP A 81 14.64 -12.84 -8.28
C ASP A 81 13.11 -13.00 -8.25
N GLU A 82 12.55 -13.57 -7.18
CA GLU A 82 11.10 -13.68 -6.98
C GLU A 82 10.41 -12.32 -6.97
N PHE A 83 10.94 -11.35 -6.21
CA PHE A 83 10.39 -10.00 -6.16
C PHE A 83 10.39 -9.34 -7.55
N SER A 84 11.51 -9.45 -8.28
CA SER A 84 11.63 -8.89 -9.63
C SER A 84 10.66 -9.55 -10.62
N ALA A 85 10.47 -10.87 -10.53
CA ALA A 85 9.53 -11.62 -11.36
C ALA A 85 8.08 -11.22 -11.05
N PHE A 86 7.73 -11.07 -9.78
CA PHE A 86 6.43 -10.57 -9.35
C PHE A 86 6.16 -9.16 -9.88
N ALA A 87 7.11 -8.23 -9.71
CA ALA A 87 6.99 -6.86 -10.21
C ALA A 87 6.79 -6.82 -11.73
N ASN A 88 7.51 -7.65 -12.50
CA ASN A 88 7.33 -7.76 -13.94
C ASN A 88 5.98 -8.38 -14.33
N MET A 89 5.50 -9.37 -13.57
CA MET A 89 4.18 -9.97 -13.79
C MET A 89 3.04 -9.00 -13.51
N ALA A 90 3.12 -8.24 -12.42
CA ALA A 90 2.18 -7.18 -12.08
C ALA A 90 2.10 -6.11 -13.19
N LYS A 91 3.22 -5.83 -13.87
CA LYS A 91 3.28 -4.92 -15.02
C LYS A 91 2.67 -5.50 -16.31
N ALA A 92 2.76 -6.81 -16.50
CA ALA A 92 2.35 -7.47 -17.75
C ALA A 92 0.85 -7.80 -17.81
N GLY A 93 0.17 -7.93 -16.67
CA GLY A 93 -1.24 -8.32 -16.60
C GLY A 93 -2.09 -7.54 -15.58
N GLY A 94 -1.55 -6.50 -14.95
CA GLY A 94 -2.23 -5.69 -13.93
C GLY A 94 -2.78 -4.35 -14.44
N PRO A 95 -3.44 -3.58 -13.56
CA PRO A 95 -3.93 -2.23 -13.88
C PRO A 95 -2.80 -1.32 -14.36
N LYS A 96 -3.12 -0.39 -15.26
CA LYS A 96 -2.16 0.65 -15.65
C LYS A 96 -1.88 1.50 -14.42
N PHE A 97 -0.61 1.54 -14.01
CA PHE A 97 -0.16 2.39 -12.92
C PHE A 97 0.71 3.53 -13.46
N GLU A 98 0.55 4.69 -12.85
CA GLU A 98 1.31 5.91 -13.09
C GLU A 98 2.04 6.27 -11.80
N THR A 99 3.30 6.69 -11.91
CA THR A 99 4.10 7.16 -10.77
C THR A 99 4.38 8.64 -10.88
N PHE A 100 4.43 9.32 -9.74
CA PHE A 100 4.56 10.76 -9.68
C PHE A 100 5.76 11.13 -8.80
N ASP A 101 6.78 11.73 -9.43
CA ASP A 101 7.98 12.21 -8.74
C ASP A 101 7.77 13.53 -7.98
N THR A 102 6.61 14.15 -8.15
CA THR A 102 6.20 15.40 -7.49
C THR A 102 4.72 15.34 -7.10
N GLY A 103 4.31 16.16 -6.13
CA GLY A 103 2.92 16.22 -5.65
C GLY A 103 2.59 15.19 -4.57
N PRO A 104 1.34 15.12 -4.08
CA PRO A 104 0.95 14.26 -2.96
C PRO A 104 0.90 12.78 -3.34
N THR A 105 0.57 12.47 -4.58
CA THR A 105 0.50 11.09 -5.07
C THR A 105 1.90 10.58 -5.37
N LEU A 106 2.19 9.33 -5.01
CA LEU A 106 3.40 8.61 -5.38
C LEU A 106 3.08 7.63 -6.52
N LEU A 107 1.95 6.95 -6.41
CA LEU A 107 1.47 5.99 -7.39
C LEU A 107 -0.05 6.03 -7.49
N GLN A 108 -0.57 5.92 -8.70
CA GLN A 108 -1.98 5.71 -8.98
C GLN A 108 -2.11 4.50 -9.90
N ALA A 109 -3.05 3.60 -9.63
CA ALA A 109 -3.40 2.48 -10.49
C ALA A 109 -4.91 2.43 -10.69
N GLU A 110 -5.37 2.22 -11.91
CA GLU A 110 -6.79 2.11 -12.24
C GLU A 110 -7.08 0.81 -12.98
N GLU A 111 -8.03 0.04 -12.46
CA GLU A 111 -8.59 -1.15 -13.07
C GLU A 111 -9.98 -0.82 -13.63
N VAL A 112 -10.03 -0.66 -14.96
CA VAL A 112 -11.22 -0.17 -15.68
C VAL A 112 -12.39 -1.16 -15.59
N GLU A 113 -12.12 -2.47 -15.66
CA GLU A 113 -13.18 -3.49 -15.65
C GLU A 113 -13.87 -3.60 -14.29
N GLN A 114 -13.11 -3.43 -13.20
CA GLN A 114 -13.63 -3.54 -11.83
C GLN A 114 -14.04 -2.20 -11.23
N ASN A 115 -13.85 -1.10 -11.98
CA ASN A 115 -14.04 0.28 -11.54
C ASN A 115 -13.33 0.54 -10.19
N GLU A 116 -12.08 0.08 -10.11
CA GLU A 116 -11.26 0.11 -8.91
C GLU A 116 -10.04 1.00 -9.15
N LYS A 117 -9.78 1.91 -8.20
CA LYS A 117 -8.66 2.83 -8.21
C LYS A 117 -7.86 2.66 -6.93
N THR A 118 -6.56 2.47 -7.06
CA THR A 118 -5.61 2.41 -5.95
C THR A 118 -4.69 3.62 -6.04
N GLU A 119 -4.48 4.31 -4.93
CA GLU A 119 -3.63 5.49 -4.85
C GLU A 119 -2.72 5.39 -3.62
N ILE A 120 -1.41 5.55 -3.82
CA ILE A 120 -0.44 5.69 -2.74
C ILE A 120 -0.11 7.16 -2.63
N THR A 121 -0.40 7.75 -1.47
CA THR A 121 -0.17 9.18 -1.18
C THR A 121 0.98 9.32 -0.19
N ILE A 122 1.72 10.41 -0.28
CA ILE A 122 2.76 10.80 0.66
C ILE A 122 2.15 11.69 1.72
N GLU A 123 2.18 11.23 2.97
CA GLU A 123 1.74 11.99 4.14
C GLU A 123 2.86 12.91 4.63
N SER A 124 4.08 12.37 4.73
CA SER A 124 5.25 13.11 5.17
C SER A 124 6.50 12.72 4.36
N ASP A 125 7.37 13.69 4.16
CA ASP A 125 8.61 13.59 3.37
C ASP A 125 9.61 14.53 4.06
N ASN A 126 10.42 13.93 4.94
CA ASN A 126 11.25 14.63 5.91
C ASN A 126 12.74 14.34 5.65
N LEU A 127 13.33 15.16 4.78
CA LEU A 127 14.76 15.19 4.54
C LEU A 127 15.52 15.87 5.70
N SER A 128 16.41 15.13 6.34
CA SER A 128 17.30 15.60 7.40
C SER A 128 18.74 15.13 7.17
N GLY A 129 19.57 16.01 6.60
CA GLY A 129 20.96 15.69 6.29
C GLY A 129 21.06 14.73 5.10
N ASP A 130 21.63 13.56 5.33
CA ASP A 130 21.75 12.46 4.38
C ASP A 130 20.64 11.40 4.51
N GLU A 131 19.69 11.59 5.43
CA GLU A 131 18.55 10.70 5.68
C GLU A 131 17.24 11.37 5.24
N ASP A 132 16.35 10.59 4.65
CA ASP A 132 15.00 11.02 4.26
C ASP A 132 13.96 10.02 4.76
N GLN A 133 12.98 10.50 5.52
CA GLN A 133 11.87 9.70 6.03
C GLN A 133 10.61 10.00 5.23
N ILE A 134 10.15 9.01 4.46
CA ILE A 134 8.98 9.11 3.59
C ILE A 134 7.86 8.27 4.16
N GLU A 135 6.77 8.89 4.61
CA GLU A 135 5.56 8.23 5.08
C GLU A 135 4.50 8.22 3.97
N VAL A 136 3.93 7.06 3.70
CA VAL A 136 2.88 6.89 2.69
C VAL A 136 1.67 6.14 3.23
N THR A 137 0.51 6.49 2.68
CA THR A 137 -0.77 5.84 2.95
C THR A 137 -1.31 5.22 1.67
N LEU A 138 -2.01 4.09 1.80
CA LEU A 138 -2.72 3.44 0.72
C LEU A 138 -4.20 3.82 0.76
N HIS A 139 -4.72 4.36 -0.34
CA HIS A 139 -6.13 4.62 -0.56
C HIS A 139 -6.64 3.68 -1.66
N MET A 140 -7.80 3.08 -1.44
CA MET A 140 -8.48 2.25 -2.42
C MET A 140 -9.88 2.79 -2.64
N THR A 141 -10.35 2.84 -3.87
CA THR A 141 -11.67 3.35 -4.25
C THR A 141 -12.31 2.34 -5.20
N LYS A 142 -13.57 1.96 -4.98
CA LYS A 142 -14.33 1.08 -5.88
C LYS A 142 -15.70 1.66 -6.14
N GLY A 143 -16.08 1.76 -7.41
CA GLY A 143 -17.38 2.37 -7.76
C GLY A 143 -17.47 3.86 -7.40
N GLY A 144 -16.33 4.55 -7.26
CA GLY A 144 -16.28 5.93 -6.78
C GLY A 144 -16.44 6.11 -5.26
N THR A 145 -16.49 5.02 -4.49
CA THR A 145 -16.55 5.03 -3.02
C THR A 145 -15.20 4.60 -2.44
N GLU A 146 -14.68 5.34 -1.46
CA GLU A 146 -13.45 4.97 -0.74
C GLU A 146 -13.68 3.65 0.02
N GLN A 147 -12.84 2.66 -0.25
CA GLN A 147 -12.86 1.37 0.43
C GLN A 147 -12.16 1.52 1.77
N ILE A 148 -12.87 1.20 2.85
CA ILE A 148 -12.29 1.13 4.18
C ILE A 148 -11.55 -0.21 4.28
N LEU A 149 -10.23 -0.17 4.35
CA LEU A 149 -9.43 -1.37 4.63
C LEU A 149 -9.59 -1.75 6.12
N PRO A 150 -9.61 -3.06 6.46
CA PRO A 150 -9.71 -3.53 7.85
C PRO A 150 -8.53 -3.05 8.72
N PHE A 151 -7.45 -2.63 8.08
CA PHE A 151 -6.38 -1.85 8.66
C PHE A 151 -5.89 -0.88 7.60
N ILE A 152 -5.64 0.37 7.97
CA ILE A 152 -4.96 1.32 7.10
C ILE A 152 -3.46 1.18 7.37
N PRO A 153 -2.69 0.58 6.44
CA PRO A 153 -1.26 0.46 6.63
C PRO A 153 -0.61 1.82 6.37
N HIS A 154 0.11 2.32 7.36
CA HIS A 154 1.03 3.43 7.21
C HIS A 154 2.43 2.86 6.99
N PHE A 155 3.03 3.16 5.85
CA PHE A 155 4.39 2.73 5.55
C PHE A 155 5.34 3.91 5.73
N THR A 156 6.41 3.68 6.48
CA THR A 156 7.50 4.63 6.63
C THR A 156 8.75 4.05 6.01
N PHE A 157 9.30 4.73 5.01
CA PHE A 157 10.56 4.40 4.37
C PHE A 157 11.64 5.35 4.85
N VAL A 158 12.70 4.81 5.45
CA VAL A 158 13.89 5.60 5.81
C VAL A 158 14.95 5.33 4.76
N MET A 159 15.30 6.36 3.99
CA MET A 159 16.31 6.34 2.95
C MET A 159 17.56 7.08 3.43
N LYS A 160 18.75 6.56 3.13
CA LYS A 160 20.05 7.15 3.48
C LYS A 160 20.94 7.28 2.27
N THR A 161 21.67 8.39 2.15
CA THR A 161 22.56 8.60 1.01
C THR A 161 23.92 7.96 1.26
N GLU A 162 24.37 7.08 0.38
CA GLU A 162 25.70 6.46 0.42
C GLU A 162 26.36 6.55 -0.96
N ALA A 163 27.48 7.26 -1.06
CA ALA A 163 28.18 7.49 -2.34
C ALA A 163 27.25 7.98 -3.47
N ASP A 164 26.46 9.01 -3.16
CA ASP A 164 25.46 9.63 -4.06
C ASP A 164 24.30 8.71 -4.49
N VAL A 165 24.11 7.58 -3.80
CA VAL A 165 22.98 6.66 -4.03
C VAL A 165 22.12 6.59 -2.77
N TRP A 166 20.83 6.87 -2.91
CA TRP A 166 19.85 6.63 -1.85
C TRP A 166 19.67 5.14 -1.60
N ARG A 167 19.88 4.69 -0.37
CA ARG A 167 19.69 3.32 0.08
C ARG A 167 18.59 3.25 1.12
N LEU A 168 17.71 2.29 0.98
CA LEU A 168 16.72 1.96 1.98
C LEU A 168 17.43 1.40 3.22
N SER A 169 17.27 2.12 4.33
CA SER A 169 17.80 1.76 5.64
C SER A 169 16.76 1.05 6.49
N GLU A 170 15.49 1.46 6.40
CA GLU A 170 14.39 0.91 7.20
C GLU A 170 13.06 0.98 6.46
N ILE A 171 12.22 -0.04 6.62
CA ILE A 171 10.79 0.02 6.32
C ILE A 171 10.05 -0.29 7.61
N SER A 172 9.17 0.63 8.03
CA SER A 172 8.27 0.46 9.15
C SER A 172 6.82 0.39 8.65
N VAL A 173 6.02 -0.51 9.23
CA VAL A 173 4.59 -0.66 8.91
C VAL A 173 3.79 -0.46 10.19
N GLN A 174 2.96 0.58 10.23
CA GLN A 174 2.02 0.82 11.33
C GLN A 174 0.60 0.49 10.88
N VAL A 175 -0.07 -0.35 11.65
CA VAL A 175 -1.45 -0.78 11.41
C VAL A 175 -2.36 0.03 12.32
N ARG A 176 -3.27 0.82 11.75
CA ARG A 176 -4.33 1.51 12.51
C ARG A 176 -5.65 0.76 12.37
N VAL A 177 -6.26 0.46 13.52
CA VAL A 177 -7.56 -0.23 13.63
C VAL A 177 -8.55 0.72 14.33
N PRO A 178 -9.47 1.36 13.61
CA PRO A 178 -10.40 2.34 14.18
C PRO A 178 -11.57 1.66 14.92
N LEU A 179 -11.31 1.15 16.14
CA LEU A 179 -12.30 0.40 16.93
C LEU A 179 -13.51 1.24 17.42
N GLU A 180 -13.43 2.57 17.36
CA GLU A 180 -14.54 3.47 17.72
C GLU A 180 -15.44 3.82 16.51
N ASP A 181 -15.04 3.45 15.29
CA ASP A 181 -15.79 3.73 14.08
C ASP A 181 -16.84 2.62 13.84
N PRO A 182 -18.15 2.94 13.94
CA PRO A 182 -19.20 1.94 13.78
C PRO A 182 -19.29 1.41 12.33
N ASP A 183 -18.90 2.19 11.33
CA ASP A 183 -18.97 1.75 9.93
C ASP A 183 -17.80 0.81 9.60
N PHE A 184 -16.64 1.05 10.21
CA PHE A 184 -15.53 0.09 10.20
C PHE A 184 -15.92 -1.25 10.84
N LEU A 185 -16.52 -1.24 12.02
CA LEU A 185 -16.94 -2.47 12.70
C LEU A 185 -17.96 -3.26 11.87
N LYS A 186 -18.97 -2.58 11.29
CA LYS A 186 -19.91 -3.20 10.34
C LYS A 186 -19.21 -3.76 9.10
N SER A 187 -18.15 -3.12 8.61
CA SER A 187 -17.40 -3.61 7.46
C SER A 187 -16.69 -4.94 7.77
N ILE A 188 -16.13 -5.07 8.98
CA ILE A 188 -15.53 -6.32 9.48
C ILE A 188 -16.61 -7.39 9.61
N GLU A 189 -17.73 -7.08 10.25
CA GLU A 189 -18.84 -8.02 10.42
C GLU A 189 -19.35 -8.52 9.08
N LYS A 190 -19.54 -7.61 8.11
CA LYS A 190 -19.97 -7.95 6.76
C LYS A 190 -18.95 -8.82 6.02
N GLN A 191 -17.66 -8.50 6.13
CA GLN A 191 -16.60 -9.26 5.46
C GLN A 191 -16.45 -10.66 6.09
N ASN A 192 -16.45 -10.76 7.41
CA ASN A 192 -16.45 -12.04 8.13
C ASN A 192 -17.71 -12.84 7.80
N GLY A 193 -18.87 -12.19 7.75
CA GLY A 193 -20.13 -12.80 7.34
C GLY A 193 -20.07 -13.41 5.94
N LYS A 194 -19.50 -12.66 4.97
CA LYS A 194 -19.28 -13.17 3.61
C LYS A 194 -18.35 -14.39 3.58
N GLN A 195 -17.23 -14.34 4.31
CA GLN A 195 -16.31 -15.48 4.41
C GLN A 195 -16.95 -16.69 5.08
N ASN A 196 -17.77 -16.46 6.11
CA ASN A 196 -18.52 -17.50 6.79
C ASN A 196 -19.55 -18.15 5.85
N GLU A 197 -20.29 -17.36 5.07
CA GLU A 197 -21.21 -17.88 4.05
C GLU A 197 -20.47 -18.69 2.96
N GLU A 198 -19.34 -18.19 2.45
CA GLU A 198 -18.52 -18.91 1.46
C GLU A 198 -17.98 -20.22 2.03
N GLY A 199 -17.48 -20.21 3.27
CA GLY A 199 -17.05 -21.40 3.99
C GLY A 199 -18.19 -22.41 4.20
N ALA A 200 -19.40 -21.93 4.49
CA ALA A 200 -20.57 -22.78 4.65
C ALA A 200 -21.03 -23.44 3.36
N GLN A 201 -20.99 -22.71 2.26
CA GLN A 201 -21.26 -23.27 0.93
C GLN A 201 -20.24 -24.36 0.57
N MET A 202 -18.94 -24.12 0.79
CA MET A 202 -17.91 -25.13 0.53
C MET A 202 -18.07 -26.36 1.42
N ALA A 203 -18.35 -26.19 2.71
CA ALA A 203 -18.62 -27.29 3.63
C ALA A 203 -19.83 -28.12 3.19
N LEU A 204 -20.91 -27.46 2.76
CA LEU A 204 -22.12 -28.14 2.29
C LEU A 204 -21.87 -28.91 0.98
N GLN A 205 -21.07 -28.37 0.06
CA GLN A 205 -20.64 -29.08 -1.14
C GLN A 205 -19.82 -30.32 -0.80
N MET A 206 -18.90 -30.20 0.16
CA MET A 206 -18.09 -31.31 0.65
C MET A 206 -18.95 -32.40 1.30
N ILE A 207 -19.91 -32.03 2.15
CA ILE A 207 -20.85 -32.98 2.76
C ILE A 207 -21.65 -33.69 1.67
N THR A 208 -22.17 -32.96 0.69
CA THR A 208 -22.94 -33.53 -0.44
C THR A 208 -22.10 -34.52 -1.25
N ALA A 209 -20.85 -34.17 -1.56
CA ALA A 209 -19.92 -35.05 -2.27
C ALA A 209 -19.57 -36.32 -1.47
N ALA A 210 -19.34 -36.16 -0.16
CA ALA A 210 -19.09 -37.28 0.73
C ALA A 210 -20.33 -38.20 0.84
N GLN A 211 -21.54 -37.64 0.91
CA GLN A 211 -22.79 -38.41 0.95
C GLN A 211 -22.95 -39.27 -0.29
N ASN A 212 -22.70 -38.70 -1.48
CA ASN A 212 -22.75 -39.45 -2.73
C ASN A 212 -21.72 -40.59 -2.77
N THR A 213 -20.52 -40.35 -2.25
CA THR A 213 -19.47 -41.37 -2.14
C THR A 213 -19.88 -42.48 -1.17
N HIS A 214 -20.44 -42.11 -0.01
CA HIS A 214 -20.92 -43.05 1.01
C HIS A 214 -22.07 -43.91 0.47
N HIS A 215 -23.04 -43.28 -0.19
CA HIS A 215 -24.17 -43.96 -0.83
C HIS A 215 -23.70 -44.92 -1.93
N SER A 216 -22.74 -44.53 -2.77
CA SER A 216 -22.18 -45.42 -3.80
C SER A 216 -21.47 -46.65 -3.21
N SER A 217 -20.89 -46.54 -2.02
CA SER A 217 -20.13 -47.61 -1.37
C SER A 217 -20.99 -48.52 -0.48
N ASN A 218 -21.98 -47.95 0.20
CA ASN A 218 -22.76 -48.63 1.24
C ASN A 218 -24.24 -48.82 0.88
N GLY A 219 -24.70 -48.29 -0.26
CA GLY A 219 -26.10 -48.34 -0.69
C GLY A 219 -27.07 -47.52 0.18
N THR A 220 -26.56 -46.67 1.07
CA THR A 220 -27.34 -45.84 2.00
C THR A 220 -26.60 -44.53 2.27
N TYR A 221 -27.34 -43.47 2.61
CA TYR A 221 -26.76 -42.19 3.06
C TYR A 221 -26.36 -42.21 4.54
N ALA A 222 -25.29 -41.49 4.89
CA ALA A 222 -24.83 -41.39 6.27
C ALA A 222 -25.72 -40.42 7.07
N CYS A 223 -26.04 -40.77 8.31
CA CYS A 223 -26.91 -39.96 9.17
C CYS A 223 -26.18 -39.22 10.30
N SER A 224 -24.86 -39.09 10.18
CA SER A 224 -24.06 -38.25 11.07
C SER A 224 -22.84 -37.72 10.33
N LEU A 225 -22.43 -36.49 10.65
CA LEU A 225 -21.21 -35.88 10.09
C LEU A 225 -19.95 -36.64 10.51
N SER A 226 -19.94 -37.15 11.76
CA SER A 226 -18.86 -37.98 12.28
C SER A 226 -18.75 -39.33 11.57
N GLY A 227 -19.89 -39.95 11.18
CA GLY A 227 -19.89 -41.19 10.40
C GLY A 227 -19.52 -40.99 8.94
N LEU A 228 -19.81 -39.80 8.41
CA LEU A 228 -19.49 -39.42 7.03
C LEU A 228 -18.03 -39.02 6.84
N MET A 229 -17.47 -38.31 7.82
CA MET A 229 -16.14 -37.68 7.74
C MET A 229 -15.14 -38.20 8.78
N GLY A 230 -15.53 -39.23 9.52
CA GLY A 230 -14.70 -39.86 10.54
C GLY A 230 -13.43 -40.48 9.95
N ARG A 231 -12.32 -40.25 10.63
CA ARG A 231 -11.04 -40.93 10.41
C ARG A 231 -11.26 -42.42 10.73
N GLY A 232 -11.56 -43.23 9.72
CA GLY A 232 -11.73 -44.67 9.90
C GLY A 232 -10.48 -45.27 10.52
N GLN A 233 -10.57 -45.76 11.76
CA GLN A 233 -9.55 -46.63 12.33
C GLN A 233 -9.82 -48.04 11.79
N GLY A 234 -9.33 -48.31 10.58
CA GLY A 234 -9.52 -49.57 9.86
C GLY A 234 -9.28 -49.41 8.35
N ASN A 235 -9.06 -50.52 7.64
CA ASN A 235 -8.66 -50.56 6.23
C ASN A 235 -9.66 -49.95 5.22
N ASN A 236 -10.81 -49.44 5.66
CA ASN A 236 -11.72 -48.66 4.83
C ASN A 236 -11.44 -47.17 5.05
N LYS A 237 -10.61 -46.62 4.15
CA LYS A 237 -10.24 -45.20 4.14
C LYS A 237 -11.45 -44.35 3.76
N GLY A 238 -12.16 -43.82 4.76
CA GLY A 238 -12.80 -42.51 4.61
C GLY A 238 -11.70 -41.49 4.28
N ALA A 239 -11.96 -40.59 3.32
CA ALA A 239 -10.97 -39.60 2.92
C ALA A 239 -10.46 -38.85 4.16
N ALA A 240 -9.17 -38.98 4.46
CA ALA A 240 -8.56 -38.20 5.53
C ALA A 240 -8.56 -36.73 5.07
N PHE A 241 -9.49 -35.94 5.60
CA PHE A 241 -9.54 -34.51 5.32
C PHE A 241 -8.42 -33.79 6.08
N ASN A 242 -7.23 -33.73 5.47
CA ASN A 242 -6.23 -32.73 5.82
C ASN A 242 -6.57 -31.46 5.02
N GLY A 243 -7.35 -30.56 5.62
CA GLY A 243 -7.84 -29.35 4.96
C GLY A 243 -8.58 -28.42 5.92
N PRO A 244 -9.18 -27.32 5.45
CA PRO A 244 -9.78 -26.29 6.30
C PRO A 244 -11.02 -26.73 7.10
N PHE A 245 -11.54 -27.95 6.92
CA PHE A 245 -12.81 -28.45 7.49
C PHE A 245 -12.63 -29.40 8.69
N THR A 246 -11.59 -29.22 9.51
CA THR A 246 -11.26 -30.15 10.61
C THR A 246 -12.27 -30.17 11.76
N ASP A 247 -13.03 -29.09 11.92
CA ASP A 247 -14.09 -28.89 12.91
C ASP A 247 -15.45 -29.41 12.44
N LEU A 248 -15.68 -29.53 11.13
CA LEU A 248 -16.95 -29.96 10.55
C LEU A 248 -17.48 -31.33 11.07
N PRO A 249 -16.66 -32.33 11.45
CA PRO A 249 -17.15 -33.54 12.13
C PRO A 249 -17.86 -33.29 13.48
N THR A 250 -17.59 -32.14 14.13
CA THR A 250 -18.29 -31.71 15.35
C THR A 250 -19.67 -31.12 15.08
N GLY A 251 -20.04 -30.95 13.81
CA GLY A 251 -21.26 -30.25 13.41
C GLY A 251 -21.11 -28.74 13.35
N LYS A 252 -19.89 -28.20 13.45
CA LYS A 252 -19.63 -26.75 13.37
C LYS A 252 -18.52 -26.45 12.39
N HIS A 253 -18.69 -25.38 11.61
CA HIS A 253 -17.65 -24.85 10.72
C HIS A 253 -18.01 -23.43 10.26
N ALA A 254 -17.03 -22.53 10.20
CA ALA A 254 -17.19 -21.17 9.68
C ALA A 254 -18.36 -20.36 10.31
N GLY A 255 -18.64 -20.57 11.61
CA GLY A 255 -19.75 -19.90 12.31
C GLY A 255 -21.14 -20.48 12.03
N TYR A 256 -21.21 -21.68 11.43
CA TYR A 256 -22.45 -22.40 11.14
C TYR A 256 -22.53 -23.72 11.92
N VAL A 257 -23.77 -24.12 12.23
CA VAL A 257 -24.13 -25.43 12.76
C VAL A 257 -24.74 -26.28 11.64
N TYR A 258 -24.19 -27.48 11.45
CA TYR A 258 -24.57 -28.40 10.39
C TYR A 258 -25.32 -29.59 10.96
N VAL A 259 -26.46 -29.91 10.35
CA VAL A 259 -27.29 -31.04 10.77
C VAL A 259 -27.67 -31.86 9.54
N ILE A 260 -27.42 -33.17 9.62
CA ILE A 260 -27.91 -34.15 8.66
C ILE A 260 -29.16 -34.81 9.27
N SER A 261 -30.22 -34.94 8.48
CA SER A 261 -31.49 -35.52 8.91
C SER A 261 -32.19 -36.27 7.77
N GLY A 262 -33.25 -37.02 8.10
CA GLY A 262 -34.11 -37.67 7.10
C GLY A 262 -33.42 -38.75 6.27
N CYS A 263 -32.48 -39.50 6.84
CA CYS A 263 -31.76 -40.53 6.10
C CYS A 263 -32.56 -41.84 6.06
N ASP A 264 -33.12 -42.18 4.90
CA ASP A 264 -33.91 -43.40 4.68
C ASP A 264 -33.34 -44.26 3.53
N GLY A 265 -32.03 -44.42 3.48
CA GLY A 265 -31.35 -45.16 2.42
C GLY A 265 -31.30 -44.41 1.08
N ASN A 266 -32.38 -43.73 0.68
CA ASN A 266 -32.51 -43.03 -0.60
C ASN A 266 -32.64 -41.51 -0.48
N GLN A 267 -32.98 -40.97 0.69
CA GLN A 267 -33.08 -39.53 0.93
C GLN A 267 -32.13 -39.13 2.03
N TYR A 268 -31.73 -37.86 2.02
CA TYR A 268 -31.13 -37.18 3.16
C TYR A 268 -31.33 -35.68 3.01
N LYS A 269 -31.24 -34.95 4.11
CA LYS A 269 -31.22 -33.49 4.13
C LYS A 269 -30.05 -33.04 4.95
N VAL A 270 -29.34 -32.03 4.46
CA VAL A 270 -28.31 -31.32 5.22
C VAL A 270 -28.67 -29.84 5.27
N VAL A 271 -28.53 -29.25 6.44
CA VAL A 271 -28.74 -27.82 6.67
C VAL A 271 -27.52 -27.24 7.36
N ALA A 272 -27.22 -25.99 7.04
CA ALA A 272 -26.24 -25.15 7.72
C ALA A 272 -26.98 -23.89 8.20
N GLU A 273 -27.13 -23.76 9.51
CA GLU A 273 -27.77 -22.62 10.16
C GLU A 273 -26.71 -21.77 10.86
N PRO A 274 -26.77 -20.42 10.81
CA PRO A 274 -25.83 -19.58 11.54
C PRO A 274 -25.84 -19.92 13.04
N GLU A 275 -24.67 -20.05 13.65
CA GLU A 275 -24.55 -20.36 15.09
C GLU A 275 -25.13 -19.25 15.98
N THR A 276 -25.07 -18.02 15.49
CA THR A 276 -25.66 -16.84 16.14
C THR A 276 -26.98 -16.49 15.47
N ALA A 277 -28.06 -16.58 16.26
CA ALA A 277 -29.38 -16.11 15.83
C ALA A 277 -29.33 -14.61 15.53
N ASP A 278 -30.14 -14.18 14.55
CA ASP A 278 -30.24 -12.79 14.11
C ASP A 278 -28.92 -12.14 13.64
N SER A 279 -27.93 -12.96 13.26
CA SER A 279 -26.64 -12.50 12.70
C SER A 279 -26.75 -11.83 11.32
N GLY A 280 -27.92 -11.90 10.68
CA GLY A 280 -28.15 -11.41 9.32
C GLY A 280 -27.53 -12.31 8.23
N LEU A 281 -26.92 -13.44 8.61
CA LEU A 281 -26.36 -14.43 7.69
C LEU A 281 -27.46 -15.36 7.15
N ARG A 282 -27.27 -15.83 5.91
CA ARG A 282 -28.20 -16.79 5.28
C ARG A 282 -28.01 -18.19 5.83
N ALA A 283 -29.08 -18.98 5.91
CA ALA A 283 -29.00 -20.42 6.09
C ALA A 283 -28.83 -21.10 4.73
N PHE A 284 -28.13 -22.23 4.70
CA PHE A 284 -27.95 -23.04 3.50
C PHE A 284 -28.48 -24.45 3.72
N CYS A 285 -28.91 -25.09 2.64
CA CYS A 285 -29.38 -26.47 2.71
C CYS A 285 -29.22 -27.18 1.38
N SER A 286 -29.13 -28.49 1.45
CA SER A 286 -29.08 -29.39 0.30
C SER A 286 -29.76 -30.70 0.66
N ASP A 287 -30.10 -31.46 -0.35
CA ASP A 287 -30.72 -32.78 -0.28
C ASP A 287 -30.04 -33.73 -1.29
N GLU A 288 -30.64 -34.88 -1.55
CA GLU A 288 -30.14 -35.87 -2.50
C GLU A 288 -30.00 -35.36 -3.95
N SER A 289 -30.66 -34.25 -4.31
CA SER A 289 -30.46 -33.63 -5.63
C SER A 289 -29.09 -32.95 -5.77
N GLY A 290 -28.41 -32.67 -4.65
CA GLY A 290 -27.17 -31.91 -4.59
C GLY A 290 -27.32 -30.43 -4.94
N ALA A 291 -28.56 -29.94 -5.14
CA ALA A 291 -28.83 -28.54 -5.34
C ALA A 291 -28.73 -27.78 -4.02
N MET A 292 -27.82 -26.82 -3.96
CA MET A 292 -27.70 -25.92 -2.82
C MET A 292 -28.79 -24.85 -2.88
N ARG A 293 -29.44 -24.63 -1.75
CA ARG A 293 -30.42 -23.54 -1.55
C ARG A 293 -29.99 -22.66 -0.40
N ALA A 294 -30.48 -21.42 -0.39
CA ALA A 294 -30.27 -20.45 0.67
C ALA A 294 -31.57 -19.81 1.15
N ALA A 295 -31.62 -19.42 2.42
CA ALA A 295 -32.69 -18.62 3.00
C ALA A 295 -32.14 -17.38 3.70
N SER A 296 -32.71 -16.22 3.38
CA SER A 296 -32.27 -14.91 3.89
C SER A 296 -32.61 -14.65 5.34
N ASP A 297 -33.55 -15.39 5.91
CA ASP A 297 -33.93 -15.30 7.32
C ASP A 297 -33.00 -16.09 8.26
N GLY A 298 -31.97 -16.74 7.71
CA GLY A 298 -31.03 -17.52 8.49
C GLY A 298 -31.61 -18.81 9.04
N LYS A 299 -32.74 -19.34 8.54
CA LYS A 299 -33.39 -20.54 9.10
C LYS A 299 -33.34 -21.75 8.18
N ALA A 300 -32.98 -22.90 8.76
CA ALA A 300 -32.98 -24.19 8.06
C ALA A 300 -34.37 -24.56 7.51
N THR A 301 -35.44 -24.29 8.26
CA THR A 301 -36.82 -24.62 7.85
C THR A 301 -37.24 -23.88 6.59
N THR A 302 -36.89 -22.59 6.51
CA THR A 302 -37.21 -21.74 5.35
C THR A 302 -36.42 -22.21 4.14
N CYS A 303 -35.13 -22.51 4.33
CA CYS A 303 -34.28 -23.04 3.27
C CYS A 303 -34.85 -24.34 2.67
N LEU A 304 -35.23 -25.31 3.52
CA LEU A 304 -35.75 -26.60 3.08
C LEU A 304 -37.12 -26.51 2.40
N SER A 305 -37.96 -25.54 2.79
CA SER A 305 -39.33 -25.42 2.26
C SER A 305 -39.41 -24.65 0.93
N GLY A 306 -38.48 -23.74 0.66
CA GLY A 306 -38.52 -22.89 -0.53
C GLY A 306 -37.33 -21.95 -0.70
N GLY A 307 -36.15 -22.34 -0.22
CA GLY A 307 -34.94 -21.54 -0.37
C GLY A 307 -34.58 -21.27 -1.83
N GLU A 308 -33.92 -20.14 -2.07
CA GLU A 308 -33.43 -19.74 -3.39
C GLU A 308 -32.27 -20.65 -3.80
N VAL A 309 -32.29 -21.18 -5.03
CA VAL A 309 -31.21 -22.03 -5.54
C VAL A 309 -29.95 -21.19 -5.71
N VAL A 310 -28.87 -21.57 -5.03
CA VAL A 310 -27.57 -20.93 -5.16
C VAL A 310 -26.86 -21.56 -6.34
N ALA A 311 -26.58 -20.76 -7.37
CA ALA A 311 -25.72 -21.18 -8.46
C ALA A 311 -24.31 -21.43 -7.90
N VAL A 312 -23.97 -22.70 -7.69
CA VAL A 312 -22.59 -23.10 -7.50
C VAL A 312 -21.93 -22.93 -8.87
N GLU A 313 -21.12 -21.88 -9.05
CA GLU A 313 -20.25 -21.81 -10.22
C GLU A 313 -19.38 -23.07 -10.22
N ARG A 314 -19.69 -24.01 -11.12
CA ARG A 314 -18.77 -25.11 -11.41
C ARG A 314 -17.53 -24.46 -12.00
N SER A 315 -16.49 -24.32 -11.19
CA SER A 315 -15.17 -23.95 -11.65
C SER A 315 -14.64 -25.07 -12.56
N GLU A 316 -15.01 -25.07 -13.83
CA GLU A 316 -14.26 -25.74 -14.89
C GLU A 316 -12.88 -25.07 -14.93
N GLY A 317 -11.91 -25.70 -14.25
CA GLY A 317 -10.54 -25.24 -14.20
C GLY A 317 -10.30 -24.15 -13.16
N ALA A 318 -10.15 -24.55 -11.90
CA ALA A 318 -9.32 -23.83 -10.95
C ALA A 318 -7.88 -23.76 -11.49
N ARG A 319 -7.61 -22.80 -12.39
CA ARG A 319 -6.28 -22.19 -12.43
C ARG A 319 -6.17 -21.42 -11.12
N ALA A 320 -5.24 -21.85 -10.29
CA ALA A 320 -4.78 -21.11 -9.14
C ALA A 320 -4.26 -19.75 -9.59
N THR A 321 -5.15 -18.76 -9.66
CA THR A 321 -4.85 -17.35 -9.87
C THR A 321 -5.80 -16.56 -9.00
N GLY A 322 -5.25 -15.90 -7.97
CA GLY A 322 -5.98 -15.00 -7.08
C GLY A 322 -5.94 -15.46 -5.62
N PHE A 323 -5.22 -14.71 -4.78
CA PHE A 323 -4.92 -14.94 -3.35
C PHE A 323 -3.79 -15.93 -3.02
N ALA A 324 -2.62 -15.68 -3.59
CA ALA A 324 -1.33 -16.06 -2.98
C ALA A 324 -0.30 -14.94 -3.19
N ALA A 325 -0.48 -13.81 -2.49
CA ALA A 325 0.56 -12.79 -2.32
C ALA A 325 0.23 -11.84 -1.14
N ALA A 326 0.09 -12.40 0.07
CA ALA A 326 0.32 -11.66 1.33
C ALA A 326 0.64 -12.60 2.52
N THR A 327 1.11 -13.83 2.24
CA THR A 327 1.67 -14.73 3.25
C THR A 327 2.96 -15.35 2.72
N ALA A 328 3.92 -14.51 2.37
CA ALA A 328 5.32 -14.91 2.24
C ALA A 328 6.07 -14.27 3.42
N GLY A 329 6.11 -15.00 4.52
CA GLY A 329 6.65 -14.54 5.80
C GLY A 329 5.94 -15.22 6.94
N GLY A 330 6.28 -16.49 7.18
CA GLY A 330 5.93 -17.16 8.43
C GLY A 330 6.64 -16.48 9.59
N ALA A 331 6.07 -15.38 10.05
CA ALA A 331 6.26 -14.87 11.40
C ALA A 331 4.94 -15.16 12.12
N THR A 332 4.90 -16.26 12.87
CA THR A 332 3.93 -16.39 13.95
C THR A 332 4.24 -15.27 14.94
N ILE A 333 3.55 -14.14 14.83
CA ILE A 333 3.52 -13.15 15.89
C ILE A 333 2.72 -13.80 17.02
N SER A 334 3.43 -14.47 17.93
CA SER A 334 2.86 -14.76 19.24
C SER A 334 2.55 -13.41 19.88
N ALA A 335 1.29 -13.18 20.24
CA ALA A 335 0.90 -12.02 21.02
C ALA A 335 1.84 -11.88 22.24
N PRO A 336 2.43 -10.71 22.50
CA PRO A 336 3.15 -10.51 23.74
C PRO A 336 2.14 -10.64 24.88
N GLN A 337 2.42 -11.55 25.82
CA GLN A 337 1.69 -11.59 27.08
C GLN A 337 1.93 -10.26 27.79
N ILE A 338 0.86 -9.48 27.97
CA ILE A 338 0.89 -8.26 28.76
C ILE A 338 0.90 -8.69 30.22
N ASP A 339 2.05 -8.55 30.87
CA ASP A 339 2.15 -8.56 32.32
C ASP A 339 1.43 -7.31 32.86
N THR A 340 0.24 -7.53 33.41
CA THR A 340 -0.48 -6.52 34.19
C THR A 340 0.26 -6.26 35.49
N GLN A 341 1.09 -5.21 35.54
CA GLN A 341 1.51 -4.59 36.81
C GLN A 341 1.44 -3.06 36.75
N SER A 342 0.72 -2.55 37.76
CA SER A 342 0.69 -1.19 38.32
C SER A 342 0.29 -0.02 37.41
N LEU A 343 -1.00 0.33 37.51
CA LEU A 343 -1.49 1.70 37.33
C LEU A 343 -1.21 2.50 38.60
N SER A 344 -0.42 3.56 38.50
CA SER A 344 -0.42 4.64 39.48
C SER A 344 -0.14 6.00 38.82
N ASN A 345 -1.21 6.77 38.72
CA ASN A 345 -1.32 8.23 38.79
C ASN A 345 -0.36 9.11 37.95
N THR A 346 -0.95 9.77 36.94
CA THR A 346 -1.04 11.24 36.96
C THR A 346 -2.32 11.73 36.30
N ASN A 347 -2.98 12.63 37.02
CA ASN A 347 -4.25 13.32 36.77
C ASN A 347 -4.22 14.19 35.50
N PRO A 348 -5.21 14.12 34.58
CA PRO A 348 -5.46 15.17 33.61
C PRO A 348 -6.33 16.27 34.23
N GLN A 349 -5.79 17.49 34.34
CA GLN A 349 -6.58 18.65 34.73
C GLN A 349 -7.51 19.07 33.58
N PRO A 350 -8.79 19.43 33.85
CA PRO A 350 -9.77 19.72 32.83
C PRO A 350 -9.66 21.17 32.33
N SER A 351 -9.98 21.40 31.07
CA SER A 351 -10.32 22.73 30.55
C SER A 351 -11.42 22.56 29.51
N GLY A 352 -12.62 23.00 29.89
CA GLY A 352 -13.81 22.93 29.06
C GLY A 352 -13.89 24.06 28.02
N GLY A 353 -14.66 23.76 26.97
CA GLY A 353 -15.65 24.66 26.38
C GLY A 353 -15.19 25.82 25.50
N ALA A 354 -15.28 25.62 24.18
CA ALA A 354 -15.92 26.58 23.27
C ALA A 354 -16.34 25.87 21.96
N PRO A 355 -17.53 26.16 21.40
CA PRO A 355 -17.94 25.65 20.10
C PRO A 355 -17.15 26.38 19.01
N GLN A 356 -16.15 25.74 18.40
CA GLN A 356 -15.49 26.29 17.23
C GLN A 356 -16.39 26.05 16.01
N GLY A 357 -16.99 27.14 15.53
CA GLY A 357 -17.70 27.18 14.27
C GLY A 357 -16.86 26.63 13.13
N SER A 358 -17.53 26.01 12.18
CA SER A 358 -17.04 25.47 10.91
C SER A 358 -15.85 26.26 10.34
N ARG A 359 -14.63 25.79 10.62
CA ARG A 359 -13.45 26.21 9.86
C ARG A 359 -13.50 25.48 8.51
N PRO A 360 -13.29 26.18 7.38
CA PRO A 360 -13.22 25.52 6.08
C PRO A 360 -12.16 24.42 6.11
N THR A 361 -12.49 23.26 5.54
CA THR A 361 -11.60 22.09 5.43
C THR A 361 -10.27 22.52 4.81
N ARG A 362 -9.21 22.57 5.62
CA ARG A 362 -7.83 22.84 5.17
C ARG A 362 -7.17 21.51 4.86
N VAL A 363 -6.49 21.44 3.73
CA VAL A 363 -5.75 20.25 3.34
C VAL A 363 -4.35 20.36 3.94
N ARG A 364 -3.91 19.33 4.66
CA ARG A 364 -2.52 19.25 5.10
C ARG A 364 -1.68 18.73 3.95
N VAL A 365 -0.59 19.43 3.65
CA VAL A 365 0.32 19.08 2.57
C VAL A 365 1.74 19.07 3.11
N SER A 366 2.54 18.09 2.72
CA SER A 366 3.92 17.94 3.20
C SER A 366 4.80 19.13 2.81
N GLN A 367 5.83 19.36 3.62
CA GLN A 367 6.78 20.46 3.41
C GLN A 367 7.48 20.36 2.05
N GLY A 368 7.91 19.17 1.62
CA GLY A 368 8.60 18.97 0.34
C GLY A 368 7.72 19.32 -0.87
N VAL A 369 6.44 18.95 -0.84
CA VAL A 369 5.47 19.32 -1.89
C VAL A 369 5.28 20.84 -1.93
N VAL A 370 5.18 21.48 -0.78
CA VAL A 370 5.04 22.94 -0.68
C VAL A 370 6.30 23.68 -1.10
N GLN A 371 7.49 23.13 -0.82
CA GLN A 371 8.76 23.69 -1.28
C GLN A 371 8.87 23.71 -2.81
N GLY A 372 8.42 22.65 -3.49
CA GLY A 372 8.37 22.59 -4.96
C GLY A 372 7.36 23.57 -5.59
N MET A 373 6.43 24.10 -4.80
CA MET A 373 5.44 25.08 -5.25
C MET A 373 5.88 26.53 -5.05
N VAL A 374 7.03 26.81 -4.44
CA VAL A 374 7.50 28.17 -4.20
C VAL A 374 7.76 28.87 -5.54
N VAL A 375 7.03 29.97 -5.78
CA VAL A 375 7.19 30.86 -6.93
C VAL A 375 8.18 31.97 -6.63
N SER A 376 8.19 32.48 -5.40
CA SER A 376 9.11 33.52 -4.96
C SER A 376 9.49 33.30 -3.50
N LYS A 377 10.80 33.39 -3.22
CA LYS A 377 11.39 33.15 -1.91
C LYS A 377 12.23 34.36 -1.49
N THR A 378 11.77 35.08 -0.48
CA THR A 378 12.59 36.10 0.19
C THR A 378 13.55 35.41 1.15
N GLN A 379 14.85 35.68 1.04
CA GLN A 379 15.85 35.15 1.96
C GLN A 379 15.78 35.91 3.31
N PRO A 380 15.80 35.22 4.47
CA PRO A 380 15.87 35.88 5.76
C PRO A 380 17.15 36.70 5.92
N ILE A 381 17.02 37.87 6.54
CA ILE A 381 18.16 38.71 6.93
C ILE A 381 18.73 38.13 8.22
N TYR A 382 20.03 37.82 8.24
CA TYR A 382 20.70 37.29 9.43
C TYR A 382 20.72 38.33 10.54
N PRO A 383 20.13 38.07 11.72
CA PRO A 383 20.11 39.04 12.82
C PRO A 383 21.52 39.38 13.31
N PRO A 384 21.88 40.67 13.50
CA PRO A 384 23.21 41.07 13.96
C PRO A 384 23.62 40.42 15.29
N ASP A 385 22.69 40.31 16.24
CA ASP A 385 22.94 39.72 17.55
C ASP A 385 23.19 38.21 17.44
N ALA A 386 22.40 37.49 16.63
CA ALA A 386 22.62 36.08 16.34
C ALA A 386 23.98 35.86 15.64
N LYS A 387 24.37 36.77 14.73
CA LYS A 387 25.66 36.73 14.04
C LYS A 387 26.82 36.97 15.00
N ALA A 388 26.70 37.94 15.91
CA ALA A 388 27.71 38.24 16.94
C ALA A 388 27.87 37.08 17.93
N ALA A 389 26.76 36.45 18.33
CA ALA A 389 26.73 35.29 19.20
C ALA A 389 27.07 33.96 18.48
N ARG A 390 27.33 34.01 17.16
CA ARG A 390 27.57 32.83 16.29
C ARG A 390 26.47 31.76 16.34
N VAL A 391 25.22 32.17 16.59
CA VAL A 391 24.06 31.28 16.64
C VAL A 391 23.66 30.88 15.23
N GLN A 392 23.68 29.58 14.94
CA GLN A 392 23.28 28.95 13.68
C GLN A 392 22.17 27.93 13.95
N GLY A 393 21.43 27.53 12.92
CA GLY A 393 20.45 26.46 13.05
C GLY A 393 19.25 26.62 12.13
N SER A 394 18.26 25.77 12.34
CA SER A 394 17.03 25.72 11.57
C SER A 394 15.85 26.27 12.36
N VAL A 395 14.98 27.01 11.70
CA VAL A 395 13.70 27.47 12.25
C VAL A 395 12.58 26.81 11.48
N VAL A 396 11.68 26.12 12.18
CA VAL A 396 10.50 25.45 11.61
C VAL A 396 9.25 26.27 11.91
N ILE A 397 8.50 26.60 10.86
CA ILE A 397 7.33 27.47 10.92
C ILE A 397 6.15 26.74 10.29
N ALA A 398 5.04 26.60 11.03
CA ALA A 398 3.77 26.16 10.48
C ALA A 398 3.14 27.32 9.70
N VAL A 399 2.74 27.10 8.46
CA VAL A 399 2.14 28.11 7.59
C VAL A 399 0.83 27.62 7.00
N ILE A 400 -0.09 28.57 6.79
CA ILE A 400 -1.29 28.36 6.00
C ILE A 400 -1.16 29.14 4.70
N ILE A 401 -1.23 28.44 3.59
CA ILE A 401 -1.15 29.00 2.24
C ILE A 401 -2.57 29.10 1.68
N GLY A 402 -2.94 30.29 1.24
CA GLY A 402 -4.23 30.58 0.67
C GLY A 402 -4.44 29.97 -0.71
N ARG A 403 -5.69 30.01 -1.17
CA ARG A 403 -6.09 29.57 -2.53
C ARG A 403 -5.45 30.39 -3.65
N ASP A 404 -4.87 31.55 -3.32
CA ASP A 404 -4.14 32.45 -4.20
C ASP A 404 -2.61 32.22 -4.16
N GLY A 405 -2.15 31.30 -3.31
CA GLY A 405 -0.74 30.98 -3.12
C GLY A 405 0.01 31.91 -2.16
N ASN A 406 -0.66 32.84 -1.48
CA ASN A 406 -0.03 33.70 -0.48
C ASN A 406 -0.06 33.05 0.90
N VAL A 407 0.95 33.30 1.74
CA VAL A 407 0.93 32.89 3.15
C VAL A 407 -0.08 33.75 3.91
N GLN A 408 -1.11 33.12 4.47
CA GLN A 408 -2.18 33.79 5.23
C GLN A 408 -1.90 33.84 6.73
N SER A 409 -1.18 32.85 7.26
CA SER A 409 -0.76 32.86 8.67
C SER A 409 0.45 31.97 8.89
N GLU A 410 1.28 32.39 9.83
CA GLU A 410 2.51 31.74 10.25
C GLU A 410 2.52 31.54 11.78
N ARG A 411 3.03 30.39 12.23
CA ARG A 411 3.23 30.09 13.65
C ARG A 411 4.57 29.39 13.84
N LEU A 412 5.38 29.90 14.76
CA LEU A 412 6.62 29.25 15.14
C LEU A 412 6.32 27.86 15.74
N VAL A 413 7.00 26.83 15.22
CA VAL A 413 6.97 25.47 15.77
C VAL A 413 8.23 25.23 16.60
N SER A 414 9.40 25.52 16.05
CA SER A 414 10.69 25.37 16.72
C SER A 414 11.76 26.26 16.09
N GLY A 415 12.84 26.54 16.83
CA GLY A 415 13.98 27.35 16.35
C GLY A 415 14.53 28.25 17.44
N ASP A 416 15.74 28.78 17.23
CA ASP A 416 16.37 29.70 18.18
C ASP A 416 15.59 31.02 18.25
N PRO A 417 15.28 31.56 19.44
CA PRO A 417 14.56 32.83 19.60
C PRO A 417 15.22 34.02 18.90
N LEU A 418 16.55 34.02 18.73
CA LEU A 418 17.27 35.06 18.01
C LEU A 418 17.10 34.94 16.48
N LEU A 419 16.80 33.76 15.95
CA LEU A 419 16.62 33.51 14.51
C LEU A 419 15.15 33.52 14.08
N ALA A 420 14.24 33.16 14.98
CA ALA A 420 12.83 32.96 14.69
C ALA A 420 12.13 34.19 14.07
N PRO A 421 12.30 35.44 14.57
CA PRO A 421 11.66 36.61 13.98
C PRO A 421 12.05 36.83 12.52
N ALA A 422 13.34 36.74 12.20
CA ALA A 422 13.84 36.92 10.84
C ALA A 422 13.36 35.83 9.87
N ALA A 423 13.20 34.59 10.37
CA ALA A 423 12.63 33.50 9.59
C ALA A 423 11.15 33.74 9.27
N MET A 424 10.36 34.16 10.27
CA MET A 424 8.93 34.43 10.12
C MET A 424 8.67 35.60 9.15
N ASP A 425 9.43 36.69 9.27
CA ASP A 425 9.32 37.85 8.38
C ASP A 425 9.60 37.48 6.91
N ALA A 426 10.59 36.62 6.68
CA ALA A 426 10.92 36.14 5.35
C ALA A 426 9.80 35.24 4.78
N VAL A 427 9.36 34.24 5.55
CA VAL A 427 8.35 33.25 5.14
C VAL A 427 7.01 33.91 4.83
N LYS A 428 6.63 34.96 5.57
CA LYS A 428 5.41 35.74 5.31
C LYS A 428 5.36 36.34 3.90
N GLN A 429 6.51 36.62 3.30
CA GLN A 429 6.63 37.20 1.97
C GLN A 429 6.74 36.16 0.86
N TRP A 430 6.81 34.87 1.19
CA TRP A 430 6.91 33.82 0.18
C TRP A 430 5.60 33.69 -0.59
N LYS A 431 5.73 33.40 -1.88
CA LYS A 431 4.61 33.17 -2.77
C LYS A 431 4.69 31.77 -3.35
N TYR A 432 3.57 31.07 -3.36
CA TYR A 432 3.43 29.70 -3.83
C TYR A 432 2.50 29.63 -5.05
N ARG A 433 2.58 28.51 -5.77
CA ARG A 433 1.54 28.13 -6.73
C ARG A 433 0.31 27.67 -5.93
N PRO A 434 -0.91 28.09 -6.29
CA PRO A 434 -2.13 27.57 -5.67
C PRO A 434 -2.20 26.05 -5.72
N TYR A 435 -2.47 25.42 -4.57
CA TYR A 435 -2.67 23.99 -4.50
C TYR A 435 -4.07 23.62 -4.97
N VAL A 436 -4.17 22.76 -5.98
CA VAL A 436 -5.43 22.39 -6.63
C VAL A 436 -5.78 20.95 -6.29
N MET A 437 -6.93 20.75 -5.64
CA MET A 437 -7.51 19.45 -5.35
C MET A 437 -8.85 19.35 -6.07
N ASN A 438 -9.10 18.26 -6.81
CA ASN A 438 -10.33 18.08 -7.60
C ASN A 438 -10.64 19.29 -8.52
N ARG A 439 -9.62 19.83 -9.20
CA ARG A 439 -9.68 21.03 -10.06
C ARG A 439 -10.08 22.33 -9.35
N THR A 440 -10.09 22.34 -8.02
CA THR A 440 -10.43 23.52 -7.21
C THR A 440 -9.25 23.94 -6.34
N PRO A 441 -8.85 25.23 -6.32
CA PRO A 441 -7.84 25.73 -5.38
C PRO A 441 -8.33 25.61 -3.93
N VAL A 442 -7.51 25.02 -3.06
CA VAL A 442 -7.83 24.82 -1.63
C VAL A 442 -6.77 25.46 -0.73
N GLU A 443 -7.13 25.71 0.53
CA GLU A 443 -6.17 26.18 1.53
C GLU A 443 -5.30 25.03 2.01
N VAL A 444 -4.00 25.31 2.16
CA VAL A 444 -3.01 24.33 2.58
C VAL A 444 -2.44 24.69 3.94
N GLU A 445 -2.42 23.73 4.87
CA GLU A 445 -1.66 23.81 6.11
C GLU A 445 -0.39 22.96 5.97
N THR A 446 0.78 23.52 6.30
CA THR A 446 2.08 22.85 6.13
C THR A 446 3.12 23.42 7.09
N GLN A 447 4.33 22.85 7.10
CA GLN A 447 5.49 23.38 7.81
C GLN A 447 6.59 23.74 6.81
N VAL A 448 7.38 24.76 7.13
CA VAL A 448 8.53 25.17 6.32
C VAL A 448 9.75 25.38 7.22
N THR A 449 10.91 24.91 6.76
CA THR A 449 12.19 25.07 7.45
C THR A 449 13.04 26.15 6.80
N VAL A 450 13.57 27.06 7.62
CA VAL A 450 14.50 28.12 7.24
C VAL A 450 15.84 27.85 7.92
N ASN A 451 16.91 27.72 7.14
CA ASN A 451 18.26 27.40 7.64
C ASN A 451 19.13 28.66 7.70
N PHE A 452 19.77 28.89 8.86
CA PHE A 452 20.77 29.93 9.06
C PHE A 452 22.14 29.30 9.23
N THR A 453 23.04 29.63 8.31
CA THR A 453 24.45 29.23 8.36
C THR A 453 25.33 30.48 8.26
N LEU A 454 26.43 30.51 9.02
CA LEU A 454 27.48 31.52 8.87
C LEU A 454 28.48 30.96 7.88
N SER A 455 28.54 31.53 6.69
CA SER A 455 29.62 31.26 5.75
C SER A 455 30.93 31.73 6.38
N GLY A 456 31.80 30.77 6.73
CA GLY A 456 33.17 31.06 7.14
C GLY A 456 33.96 31.66 5.98
N HIS A 457 34.73 32.72 6.25
CA HIS A 457 35.91 33.07 5.48
C HIS A 457 37.12 32.88 6.38
#